data_AF-A0A3B0WZV6-F1
#
_entry.id   AF-A0A3B0WZV6-F1
#
_cell.length_a   1.000
_cell.length_b   1.000
_cell.length_c   1.000
_cell.angle_alpha   90.00
_cell.angle_beta   90.00
_cell.angle_gamma   90.00
#
_symmetry.space_group_name_H-M   'P 1'
#
loop_
_entity.id
_entity.type
_entity.pdbx_description
1 polymer ?
#
loop_
_entity_poly.entity_id
_entity_poly.type
_entity_poly.pdbx_seq_one_letter_code
_entity_poly.pdbx_strand_id
1 'polypeptide(L)' 'MKIVRVHGNVQTLEYTNAVTIEGSALRWDTFAAQPNAKLGKLSIQGIELEHAWLDELVNASLA' A
#
# COMPACT_ATOMS: atom_id res chain seq x y z
N MET A 1 0.04 -0.81 17.71
CA MET A 1 -0.46 -0.41 16.37
C MET A 1 -1.88 -0.82 16.10
N LYS A 2 -2.70 0.11 15.60
CA LYS A 2 -4.03 -0.15 15.04
C LYS A 2 -4.08 0.41 13.62
N ILE A 3 -3.69 -0.39 12.63
CA ILE A 3 -3.78 0.01 11.20
C ILE A 3 -5.25 0.04 10.82
N VAL A 4 -5.71 1.21 10.40
CA VAL A 4 -7.11 1.44 10.01
C VAL A 4 -7.24 1.42 8.50
N ARG A 5 -6.25 1.95 7.78
CA ARG A 5 -6.26 2.01 6.32
C ARG A 5 -4.85 1.95 5.74
N VAL A 6 -4.72 1.22 4.65
CA VAL A 6 -3.53 1.18 3.79
C VAL A 6 -3.97 1.55 2.39
N HIS A 7 -3.22 2.43 1.74
CA HIS A 7 -3.46 2.82 0.36
C HIS A 7 -2.14 2.90 -0.39
N GLY A 8 -2.06 2.37 -1.60
CA GLY A 8 -0.89 2.59 -2.45
C GLY A 8 -1.08 2.12 -3.87
N ASN A 9 -0.19 2.58 -4.74
CA ASN A 9 -0.19 2.16 -6.14
C ASN A 9 0.94 1.16 -6.36
N VAL A 10 0.59 0.02 -6.92
CA VAL A 10 1.53 -1.07 -7.18
C VAL A 10 1.39 -1.58 -8.61
N GLN A 11 2.48 -2.14 -9.12
CA GLN A 11 2.44 -2.99 -10.28
C GLN A 11 2.34 -4.43 -9.77
N THR A 12 1.31 -5.16 -10.19
CA THR A 12 1.20 -6.59 -9.87
C THR A 12 1.53 -7.41 -11.10
N LEU A 13 1.68 -8.73 -10.92
CA LEU A 13 1.98 -9.65 -12.02
C LEU A 13 0.74 -9.93 -12.88
N GLU A 14 -0.45 -9.79 -12.31
CA GLU A 14 -1.74 -10.11 -12.91
C GLU A 14 -2.23 -9.04 -13.88
N TYR A 15 -1.79 -7.78 -13.70
CA TYR A 15 -2.26 -6.65 -14.48
C TYR A 15 -1.10 -5.97 -15.21
N THR A 16 -1.30 -5.65 -16.49
CA THR A 16 -0.34 -4.84 -17.26
C THR A 16 -0.30 -3.40 -16.75
N ASN A 17 -1.43 -2.87 -16.31
CA ASN A 17 -1.53 -1.51 -15.77
C ASN A 17 -1.31 -1.49 -14.26
N ALA A 18 -0.79 -0.38 -13.76
CA ALA A 18 -0.73 -0.12 -12.32
C ALA A 18 -2.11 -0.17 -11.68
N VAL A 19 -2.18 -0.69 -10.46
CA VAL A 19 -3.40 -0.75 -9.66
C VAL A 19 -3.22 -0.02 -8.33
N THR A 20 -4.28 0.62 -7.88
CA THR A 20 -4.38 1.17 -6.54
C THR A 20 -4.95 0.08 -5.63
N ILE A 21 -4.23 -0.25 -4.56
CA ILE A 21 -4.72 -1.08 -3.47
C ILE A 21 -5.23 -0.14 -2.39
N GLU A 22 -6.43 -0.42 -1.88
CA GLU A 22 -6.94 0.16 -0.66
C GLU A 22 -7.40 -0.97 0.27
N GLY A 23 -6.98 -0.93 1.53
CA GLY A 23 -7.32 -1.98 2.48
C GLY A 23 -7.45 -1.51 3.90
N SER A 24 -8.26 -2.22 4.67
CA SER A 24 -8.28 -2.22 6.13
C SER A 24 -7.75 -3.55 6.66
N ALA A 25 -7.82 -3.77 7.98
CA ALA A 25 -7.45 -5.06 8.58
C ALA A 25 -8.30 -6.25 8.09
N LEU A 26 -9.50 -6.01 7.56
CA LEU A 26 -10.48 -7.06 7.26
C LEU A 26 -10.84 -7.18 5.77
N ARG A 27 -10.42 -6.22 4.94
CA ARG A 27 -10.79 -6.18 3.53
C ARG A 27 -9.80 -5.37 2.73
N TRP A 28 -9.33 -5.92 1.62
CA TRP A 28 -8.52 -5.23 0.62
C TRP A 28 -9.26 -5.23 -0.72
N ASP A 29 -9.28 -4.08 -1.38
CA ASP A 29 -9.87 -3.87 -2.69
C ASP A 29 -8.81 -3.34 -3.66
N THR A 30 -8.97 -3.63 -4.96
CA THR A 30 -8.09 -3.15 -6.01
C THR A 30 -8.87 -2.33 -7.04
N PHE A 31 -8.24 -1.27 -7.53
CA PHE A 31 -8.81 -0.35 -8.50
C PHE A 31 -7.77 -0.02 -9.57
N ALA A 32 -8.21 0.42 -10.74
CA ALA A 32 -7.29 0.94 -11.75
C ALA A 32 -6.58 2.19 -11.19
N ALA A 33 -5.25 2.22 -11.26
CA ALA A 33 -4.50 3.39 -10.82
C ALA A 33 -4.70 4.56 -11.78
N GLN A 34 -4.54 5.78 -11.26
CA GLN A 34 -4.60 6.98 -12.11
C GLN A 34 -3.42 7.03 -13.10
N PRO A 35 -3.57 7.70 -14.26
CA PRO A 35 -2.58 7.70 -15.35
C PRO A 35 -1.17 8.24 -15.02
N ASN A 36 -0.92 8.75 -13.82
CA ASN A 36 0.40 9.20 -13.34
C ASN A 36 0.68 8.76 -11.90
N ALA A 37 0.07 7.66 -11.48
CA ALA A 37 0.23 7.13 -10.14
C ALA A 37 1.69 6.73 -9.88
N LYS A 38 2.30 7.33 -8.85
CA LYS A 38 3.64 6.93 -8.41
C LYS A 38 3.58 5.55 -7.76
N LEU A 39 4.31 4.60 -8.34
CA LEU A 39 4.47 3.25 -7.82
C LEU A 39 5.36 3.23 -6.57
N GLY A 40 5.25 2.17 -5.78
CA GLY A 40 6.17 1.89 -4.67
C GLY A 40 5.96 2.78 -3.44
N LYS A 41 4.87 3.55 -3.38
CA LYS A 41 4.49 4.32 -2.19
C LYS A 41 3.25 3.71 -1.55
N LEU A 42 3.39 3.31 -0.30
CA LEU A 42 2.29 2.94 0.59
C LEU A 42 2.03 4.08 1.58
N SER A 43 0.76 4.40 1.77
CA SER A 43 0.26 5.30 2.80
C SER A 43 -0.47 4.46 3.84
N ILE A 44 0.05 4.44 5.06
CA ILE A 44 -0.51 3.67 6.18
C ILE A 44 -1.08 4.66 7.19
N GLN A 45 -2.35 4.47 7.55
CA GLN A 45 -3.08 5.29 8.50
C GLN A 45 -3.58 4.43 9.66
N GLY A 46 -3.50 4.98 10.88
CA GLY A 46 -3.91 4.27 12.07
C GLY A 46 -3.54 5.00 13.35
N ILE A 47 -3.72 4.32 14.47
CA ILE A 47 -3.44 4.83 15.82
C ILE A 47 -2.20 4.11 16.36
N GLU A 48 -1.30 4.86 17.00
CA GLU A 48 -0.05 4.35 17.60
C GLU A 48 0.75 3.52 16.58
N LEU A 49 0.99 4.11 15.40
CA LEU A 49 1.79 3.48 14.35
C LEU A 49 3.28 3.47 14.75
N GLU A 50 3.90 2.30 14.68
CA GLU A 50 5.33 2.12 14.94
C GLU A 50 6.09 2.35 13.64
N HIS A 51 6.40 3.62 13.37
CA HIS A 51 6.92 4.07 12.08
C HIS A 51 8.20 3.34 11.67
N ALA A 52 9.14 3.11 12.59
CA ALA A 52 10.37 2.39 12.30
C ALA A 52 10.11 0.96 11.78
N TRP A 53 9.18 0.24 12.40
CA TRP A 53 8.82 -1.10 11.98
C TRP A 53 8.07 -1.12 10.63
N LEU A 54 7.19 -0.13 10.40
CA LEU A 54 6.51 0.02 9.12
C LEU A 54 7.47 0.38 7.99
N ASP A 55 8.46 1.23 8.25
CA ASP A 55 9.51 1.59 7.29
C ASP A 55 10.38 0.37 6.95
N GLU A 56 10.76 -0.45 7.93
CA GLU A 56 11.46 -1.72 7.69
C GLU A 56 10.65 -2.66 6.80
N LEU A 57 9.34 -2.81 7.07
CA LEU A 57 8.43 -3.62 6.26
C LEU A 57 8.35 -3.15 4.81
N VAL A 58 8.16 -1.85 4.59
CA VAL A 58 8.08 -1.26 3.25
C VAL A 58 9.42 -1.42 2.53
N ASN A 59 10.54 -1.13 3.18
CA ASN A 59 11.87 -1.28 2.58
C ASN A 59 12.20 -2.73 2.22
N ALA A 60 11.80 -3.70 3.04
CA ALA A 60 11.98 -5.12 2.76
C ALA A 60 11.22 -5.58 1.50
N SER A 61 10.12 -4.91 1.15
CA SER A 61 9.33 -5.21 -0.06
C SER A 61 9.90 -4.64 -1.36
N LEU A 62 10.93 -3.78 -1.28
CA LEU A 62 11.60 -3.19 -2.45
C LEU A 62 12.78 -4.03 -2.96
N ALA A 63 13.11 -5.13 -2.26
CA ALA A 63 14.23 -6.02 -2.54
C ALA A 63 13.92 -7.06 -3.63
#